data_AF-A0A524MTZ4-F1
#
_entry.id   AF-A0A524MTZ4-F1
#
_cell.length_a   1.000
_cell.length_b   1.000
_cell.length_c   1.000
_cell.angle_alpha   90.00
_cell.angle_beta   90.00
_cell.angle_gamma   90.00
#
_symmetry.space_group_name_H-M   'P 1'
#
loop_
_entity.id
_entity.type
_entity.pdbx_description
1 polymer ?
#
loop_
_entity_poly.entity_id
_entity_poly.type
_entity_poly.pdbx_seq_one_letter_code
_entity_poly.pdbx_strand_id
1 'polypeptide(L)' 'MTHLRAAHPGGTAGVNRVINKDLETEVSGLYICDCSAFPDTPGKPPVLTIIALAKYLAKKMTV' A
#
# COMPACT_ATOMS: atom_id res chain seq x y z
N MET A 1 -27.66 -16.75 2.22
CA MET A 1 -26.61 -16.52 1.20
C MET A 1 -25.82 -15.29 1.64
N THR A 2 -24.52 -15.38 1.92
CA THR A 2 -23.69 -14.22 2.27
C THR A 2 -23.12 -13.60 0.99
N HIS A 3 -23.41 -12.33 0.75
CA HIS A 3 -22.92 -11.60 -0.42
C HIS A 3 -21.39 -11.48 -0.42
N LEU A 4 -20.77 -11.51 -1.59
CA LEU A 4 -19.35 -11.19 -1.75
C LEU A 4 -19.11 -9.76 -1.24
N ARG A 5 -18.33 -9.61 -0.17
CA ARG A 5 -17.97 -8.29 0.37
C ARG A 5 -16.60 -7.90 -0.12
N ALA A 6 -16.55 -7.18 -1.24
CA ALA A 6 -15.32 -6.51 -1.72
C ALA A 6 -15.03 -5.22 -0.91
N ALA A 7 -15.15 -5.28 0.42
CA ALA A 7 -15.12 -4.09 1.27
C ALA A 7 -13.71 -3.45 1.36
N HIS A 8 -12.67 -4.21 1.05
CA HIS A 8 -11.28 -3.77 1.20
C HIS A 8 -10.47 -4.14 -0.06
N PRO A 9 -10.74 -3.49 -1.20
CA PRO A 9 -9.93 -3.66 -2.41
C PRO A 9 -8.54 -3.06 -2.18
N GLY A 10 -7.53 -3.63 -2.83
CA GLY A 10 -6.15 -3.17 -2.68
C GLY A 10 -5.16 -4.00 -3.48
N GLY A 11 -3.90 -3.62 -3.39
CA GLY A 11 -2.80 -4.29 -4.05
C GLY A 11 -2.73 -4.11 -5.56
N THR A 12 -3.34 -3.06 -6.11
CA THR A 12 -3.25 -2.73 -7.55
C THR A 12 -1.86 -2.25 -7.95
N ALA A 13 -1.10 -1.65 -7.03
CA ALA A 13 0.26 -1.14 -7.21
C ALA A 13 1.24 -1.74 -6.19
N GLY A 14 1.26 -3.07 -6.07
CA GLY A 14 1.96 -3.76 -4.99
C GLY A 14 3.48 -3.61 -4.97
N VAL A 15 4.05 -3.71 -3.76
CA VAL A 15 5.50 -3.79 -3.53
C VAL A 15 6.11 -4.96 -4.29
N ASN A 16 7.28 -4.72 -4.89
CA ASN A 16 8.01 -5.61 -5.81
C ASN A 16 7.31 -5.86 -7.16
N ARG A 17 6.24 -5.12 -7.50
CA ARG A 17 5.59 -5.15 -8.81
C ARG A 17 5.47 -3.79 -9.47
N VAL A 18 4.95 -2.80 -8.74
CA VAL A 18 4.80 -1.40 -9.22
C VAL A 18 5.68 -0.44 -8.43
N ILE A 19 5.87 -0.72 -7.14
CA ILE A 19 6.74 0.06 -6.25
C ILE A 19 7.83 -0.82 -5.65
N ASN A 20 8.95 -0.20 -5.28
CA ASN A 20 10.03 -0.85 -4.55
C ASN A 20 9.73 -0.94 -3.04
N LYS A 21 10.69 -1.45 -2.25
CA LYS A 21 10.55 -1.58 -0.79
C LYS A 21 10.53 -0.24 -0.04
N ASP A 22 10.96 0.82 -0.70
CA ASP A 22 10.94 2.19 -0.21
C ASP A 22 9.66 2.93 -0.61
N LEU A 23 8.70 2.20 -1.19
CA LEU A 23 7.40 2.67 -1.68
C LEU A 23 7.48 3.65 -2.86
N GLU A 24 8.63 3.70 -3.53
CA GLU A 24 8.85 4.53 -4.72
C GLU A 24 8.52 3.73 -5.98
N THR A 25 7.93 4.40 -6.98
CA THR A 25 7.72 3.84 -8.32
C THR A 25 9.03 3.86 -9.12
N GLU A 26 8.98 3.44 -10.39
CA GLU A 26 10.11 3.63 -11.33
C GLU A 26 10.36 5.11 -11.68
N VAL A 27 9.35 5.97 -11.49
CA VAL A 27 9.49 7.41 -11.66
C VAL A 27 10.05 8.01 -10.38
N SER A 28 11.24 8.62 -10.48
CA SER A 28 11.93 9.19 -9.33
C SER A 28 11.10 10.28 -8.64
N GLY A 29 11.03 10.18 -7.31
CA GLY A 29 10.28 11.11 -6.45
C GLY A 29 8.77 10.86 -6.43
N LEU A 30 8.27 9.80 -7.09
CA LEU A 30 6.85 9.42 -7.06
C LEU A 30 6.64 8.20 -6.18
N TYR A 31 5.85 8.38 -5.11
CA TYR A 31 5.62 7.37 -4.06
C TYR A 31 4.15 6.98 -3.95
N ILE A 32 3.88 5.75 -3.48
CA ILE A 32 2.54 5.25 -3.21
C ILE A 32 2.45 4.76 -1.76
N CYS A 33 1.48 5.28 -1.00
CA CYS A 33 1.38 5.00 0.44
C CYS A 33 -0.06 4.76 0.93
N ASP A 34 -0.85 4.06 0.13
CA ASP A 34 -2.22 3.66 0.46
C ASP A 34 -2.44 2.15 0.29
N CYS A 35 -3.70 1.69 0.24
CA CYS A 35 -4.00 0.26 0.12
C CYS A 35 -3.54 -0.36 -1.21
N SER A 36 -3.28 0.44 -2.25
CA SER A 36 -2.79 -0.06 -3.54
C SER A 36 -1.38 -0.62 -3.44
N ALA A 37 -0.57 -0.15 -2.48
CA ALA A 37 0.81 -0.58 -2.22
C ALA A 37 0.92 -2.03 -1.69
N PHE A 38 -0.19 -2.64 -1.29
CA PHE A 38 -0.16 -3.98 -0.71
C PHE A 38 0.29 -5.00 -1.77
N PRO A 39 0.97 -6.10 -1.40
CA PRO A 39 1.33 -7.13 -2.37
C PRO A 39 0.11 -7.67 -3.13
N ASP A 40 -1.00 -7.85 -2.40
CA ASP A 40 -2.28 -8.35 -2.88
C ASP A 40 -3.45 -7.68 -2.14
N THR A 41 -4.68 -7.96 -2.59
CA THR A 41 -5.90 -7.47 -1.92
C THR A 41 -5.97 -7.99 -0.47
N PRO A 42 -6.17 -7.13 0.54
CA PRO A 42 -6.08 -7.52 1.95
C PRO A 42 -7.23 -8.40 2.44
N GLY A 43 -8.42 -8.31 1.83
CA GLY A 43 -9.62 -9.07 2.25
C GLY A 43 -10.11 -8.80 3.69
N LYS A 44 -9.43 -7.92 4.42
CA LYS A 44 -9.62 -7.55 5.83
C LYS A 44 -9.39 -6.04 6.00
N PRO A 45 -9.88 -5.41 7.08
CA PRO A 45 -9.66 -3.97 7.32
C PRO A 45 -8.16 -3.60 7.31
N PRO A 46 -7.69 -2.76 6.36
CA PRO A 46 -6.26 -2.47 6.18
C PRO A 46 -5.76 -1.26 6.98
N VAL A 47 -6.62 -0.64 7.79
CA VAL A 47 -6.38 0.68 8.40
C VAL A 47 -5.05 0.76 9.15
N LEU A 48 -4.77 -0.20 10.03
CA LEU A 48 -3.53 -0.18 10.83
C LEU A 48 -2.28 -0.31 9.96
N THR A 49 -2.34 -1.14 8.91
CA THR A 49 -1.24 -1.36 7.97
C THR A 49 -0.98 -0.12 7.12
N ILE A 50 -2.03 0.58 6.67
CA ILE A 50 -1.90 1.84 5.94
C ILE A 50 -1.25 2.91 6.82
N ILE A 51 -1.67 3.04 8.09
CA ILE A 51 -1.05 3.96 9.05
C ILE A 51 0.44 3.61 9.25
N ALA A 52 0.77 2.32 9.36
CA ALA A 52 2.15 1.88 9.49
C ALA A 52 3.00 2.21 8.25
N LEU A 53 2.47 2.01 7.04
CA LEU A 53 3.13 2.41 5.78
C LEU A 53 3.38 3.91 5.73
N ALA A 54 2.38 4.74 6.11
CA ALA A 54 2.54 6.20 6.15
C ALA A 54 3.66 6.65 7.08
N LYS A 55 3.73 6.06 8.28
CA LYS A 55 4.83 6.33 9.23
C LYS A 55 6.19 5.84 8.73
N TYR A 56 6.21 4.68 8.06
CA TYR A 56 7.42 4.13 7.45
C TYR A 56 7.96 5.06 6.37
N LEU A 57 7.10 5.53 5.45
CA LEU A 57 7.47 6.46 4.40
C LEU A 57 7.95 7.79 4.98
N ALA A 58 7.19 8.37 5.90
CA ALA A 58 7.55 9.64 6.54
C ALA A 58 8.96 9.58 7.15
N LYS A 59 9.29 8.51 7.88
CA LYS A 59 10.62 8.30 8.47
C LYS A 59 11.75 8.23 7.41
N LYS A 60 11.45 7.78 6.19
CA LYS A 60 12.43 7.73 5.09
C LYS A 60 12.57 9.04 4.36
N MET A 61 11.52 9.87 4.34
CA MET A 61 11.51 11.16 3.66
C MET A 61 12.05 12.30 4.54
N THR A 62 11.93 12.19 5.86
CA THR A 62 12.49 13.17 6.81
C THR A 62 13.89 12.77 7.21
N VAL A 63 14.86 13.63 6.88
CA VAL A 63 16.27 13.54 7.30
C VAL A 63 16.42 13.66 8.81
#